data_AF-A0A9E2LMJ3-F1
#
_entry.id   AF-A0A9E2LMJ3-F1
#
_cell.length_a   1.000
_cell.length_b   1.000
_cell.length_c   1.000
_cell.angle_alpha   90.00
_cell.angle_beta   90.00
_cell.angle_gamma   90.00
#
_symmetry.space_group_name_H-M   'P 1'
#
loop_
_entity.id
_entity.type
_entity.pdbx_description
1 polymer ?
#
loop_
_entity_poly.entity_id
_entity_poly.type
_entity_poly.pdbx_seq_one_letter_code
_entity_poly.pdbx_strand_id
1 'polypeptide(L)'
;MNDLLIQFLSNTGFALADYRHIIMILVGIIIIYLGVAKQYEPLLLVPIGFGMLIGNIPVFKDFGLGIYESGSFLNYIYYGVTHDIYPPLIFLGIGALTDFSAMLARPVLMLLGAAAQIGIFATFLGALA
;
A
#
# COMPACT_ATOMS: atom_id res chain seq x y z
N MET A 1 24.16 14.40 33.42
CA MET A 1 24.10 15.28 32.24
C MET A 1 24.55 14.53 30.98
N ASN A 2 25.74 13.91 30.99
CA ASN A 2 26.22 13.12 29.84
C ASN A 2 25.35 11.91 29.51
N ASP A 3 24.83 11.19 30.51
CA ASP A 3 23.95 10.04 30.25
C ASP A 3 22.62 10.44 29.62
N LEU A 4 22.09 11.62 29.97
CA LEU A 4 20.87 12.17 29.36
C LEU A 4 21.11 12.60 27.92
N LEU A 5 22.30 13.15 27.61
CA LEU A 5 22.68 13.49 26.24
C LEU A 5 22.89 12.24 25.38
N ILE A 6 23.52 11.20 25.92
CA ILE A 6 23.71 9.92 25.22
C ILE A 6 22.36 9.26 24.96
N GLN A 7 21.48 9.22 25.96
CA GLN A 7 20.10 8.73 25.78
C GLN A 7 19.34 9.55 24.75
N PHE A 8 19.42 10.88 24.79
CA PHE A 8 18.76 11.73 23.80
C PHE A 8 19.26 11.45 22.37
N LEU A 9 20.57 11.32 22.18
CA LEU A 9 21.18 11.04 20.89
C LEU A 9 20.84 9.66 20.36
N SER A 10 20.90 8.62 21.21
CA SER A 10 20.53 7.24 20.83
C SER A 10 19.04 7.10 20.47
N ASN A 11 18.24 8.01 20.99
CA ASN A 11 16.81 8.05 20.82
C ASN A 11 16.41 8.83 19.54
N THR A 12 17.30 9.61 18.93
CA THR A 12 16.95 10.30 17.68
C THR A 12 16.54 9.34 16.56
N GLY A 13 15.60 9.77 15.70
CA GLY A 13 15.17 8.96 14.55
C GLY A 13 16.33 8.59 13.61
N PHE A 14 17.39 9.39 13.56
CA PHE A 14 18.61 9.05 12.82
C PHE A 14 19.42 7.92 13.46
N ALA A 15 19.45 7.82 14.79
CA ALA A 15 20.12 6.73 15.50
C ALA A 15 19.30 5.43 15.47
N LEU A 16 17.98 5.52 15.36
CA LEU A 16 17.06 4.39 15.21
C LEU A 16 16.91 3.92 13.74
N ALA A 17 17.41 4.70 12.78
CA ALA A 17 17.31 4.42 11.35
C ALA A 17 18.19 3.24 10.94
N ASP A 18 17.60 2.06 10.80
CA ASP A 18 18.25 0.94 10.10
C ASP A 18 18.29 1.17 8.58
N TYR A 19 19.24 0.57 7.87
CA TYR A 19 19.37 0.67 6.41
C TYR A 19 18.09 0.25 5.66
N ARG A 20 17.31 -0.65 6.27
CA ARG A 20 15.99 -1.09 5.77
C ARG A 20 14.99 0.07 5.63
N HIS A 21 14.95 1.00 6.59
CA HIS A 21 14.06 2.16 6.54
C HIS A 21 14.42 3.07 5.37
N ILE A 22 15.72 3.30 5.16
CA ILE A 22 16.21 4.13 4.06
C ILE A 22 15.82 3.52 2.70
N ILE A 23 15.98 2.21 2.53
CA ILE A 23 15.58 1.51 1.30
C ILE A 23 14.08 1.67 1.05
N MET A 24 13.24 1.44 2.06
CA MET A 24 11.78 1.52 1.90
C MET A 24 11.30 2.95 1.65
N ILE A 25 11.94 3.95 2.26
CA ILE A 25 11.68 5.36 1.97
C ILE A 25 12.02 5.69 0.52
N LEU A 26 13.15 5.21 0.00
CA LEU A 26 13.51 5.40 -1.42
C LEU A 26 12.48 4.75 -2.35
N VAL A 27 12.03 3.54 -2.04
CA VAL A 27 10.96 2.86 -2.80
C VAL A 27 9.66 3.68 -2.74
N GLY A 28 9.28 4.20 -1.56
CA GLY A 28 8.14 5.09 -1.39
C GLY A 28 8.21 6.34 -2.28
N ILE A 29 9.36 7.00 -2.33
CA ILE A 29 9.60 8.16 -3.20
C ILE A 29 9.46 7.78 -4.67
N ILE A 30 10.03 6.65 -5.10
CA ILE A 30 9.93 6.17 -6.48
C ILE A 30 8.47 5.93 -6.85
N ILE A 31 7.68 5.30 -5.98
CA ILE A 31 6.27 5.01 -6.22
C ILE A 31 5.45 6.29 -6.33
N ILE A 32 5.69 7.29 -5.45
CA ILE A 32 5.06 8.62 -5.58
C ILE A 32 5.46 9.29 -6.90
N TYR A 33 6.74 9.22 -7.27
CA TYR A 33 7.21 9.78 -8.53
C TYR A 33 6.52 9.15 -9.74
N LEU A 34 6.34 7.82 -9.77
CA LEU A 34 5.61 7.14 -10.83
C LEU A 34 4.13 7.55 -10.85
N GLY A 35 3.50 7.71 -9.68
CA GLY A 35 2.12 8.20 -9.58
C GLY A 35 1.95 9.63 -10.10
N VAL A 36 2.83 10.56 -9.72
CA VAL A 36 2.69 11.99 -10.02
C VAL A 36 3.29 12.36 -11.39
N ALA A 37 4.54 11.99 -11.65
CA ALA A 37 5.24 12.42 -12.87
C ALA A 37 4.88 11.56 -14.10
N LYS A 38 4.58 10.27 -13.89
CA LYS A 38 4.26 9.33 -14.98
C LYS A 38 2.77 8.99 -15.08
N GLN A 39 1.94 9.42 -14.12
CA GLN A 39 0.48 9.26 -14.15
C GLN A 39 0.01 7.81 -14.36
N TYR A 40 0.76 6.82 -13.87
CA TYR A 40 0.41 5.40 -14.08
C TYR A 40 -0.90 5.03 -13.38
N GLU A 41 -1.01 5.25 -12.06
CA GLU A 41 -2.27 5.14 -11.31
C GLU A 41 -2.21 6.09 -10.10
N PRO A 42 -2.38 7.41 -10.30
CA PRO A 42 -2.14 8.40 -9.26
C PRO A 42 -3.03 8.20 -8.02
N LEU A 43 -4.26 7.73 -8.23
CA LEU A 43 -5.24 7.50 -7.16
C LEU A 43 -4.82 6.40 -6.18
N LEU A 44 -4.05 5.41 -6.62
CA LEU A 44 -3.60 4.29 -5.78
C LEU A 44 -2.13 4.44 -5.40
N LEU A 45 -1.25 4.74 -6.35
CA LEU A 45 0.20 4.79 -6.13
C LEU A 45 0.61 5.91 -5.17
N VAL A 46 -0.05 7.08 -5.22
CA VAL A 46 0.29 8.19 -4.33
C VAL A 46 -0.03 7.86 -2.86
N PRO A 47 -1.25 7.39 -2.50
CA PRO A 47 -1.53 6.93 -1.14
C PRO A 47 -0.64 5.77 -0.67
N ILE A 48 -0.35 4.79 -1.54
CA ILE A 48 0.52 3.65 -1.20
C ILE A 48 1.95 4.14 -0.93
N GLY A 49 2.50 4.98 -1.80
CA GLY A 49 3.80 5.60 -1.63
C GLY A 49 3.90 6.42 -0.35
N PHE A 50 2.89 7.23 -0.05
CA PHE A 50 2.82 8.00 1.19
C PHE A 50 2.74 7.10 2.44
N GLY A 51 1.96 6.03 2.39
CA GLY A 51 1.90 5.02 3.46
C GLY A 51 3.25 4.35 3.69
N MET A 52 4.01 4.04 2.62
CA MET A 52 5.37 3.53 2.73
C MET A 52 6.32 4.53 3.38
N LEU A 53 6.20 5.82 3.08
CA LEU A 53 7.01 6.85 3.73
C LEU A 53 6.73 6.89 5.24
N ILE A 54 5.46 7.10 5.62
CA ILE A 54 5.07 7.22 7.03
C ILE A 54 5.38 5.95 7.81
N GLY A 55 5.05 4.78 7.26
CA GLY A 55 5.25 3.49 7.93
C GLY A 55 6.72 3.11 8.14
N ASN A 56 7.65 3.76 7.42
CA ASN A 56 9.09 3.52 7.55
C ASN A 56 9.85 4.71 8.16
N ILE A 57 9.16 5.70 8.72
CA ILE A 57 9.84 6.72 9.53
C ILE A 57 10.37 6.03 10.80
N PRO A 58 11.67 6.14 11.11
CA PRO A 58 12.25 5.58 12.33
C PRO A 58 11.82 6.44 13.52
N VAL A 59 10.69 6.08 14.11
CA VAL A 59 10.14 6.66 15.34
C VAL A 59 10.28 5.67 16.50
N PHE A 60 10.23 6.18 17.72
CA PHE A 60 10.16 5.36 18.91
C PHE A 60 8.95 4.44 18.88
N LYS A 61 9.10 3.27 19.50
CA LYS A 61 7.97 2.45 19.89
C LYS A 61 7.08 3.29 20.83
N ASP A 62 5.76 3.21 20.61
CA ASP A 62 4.72 3.90 21.40
C ASP A 62 4.52 5.41 21.14
N PHE A 63 4.89 5.89 19.95
CA PHE A 63 4.63 7.27 19.52
C PHE A 63 3.22 7.48 18.93
N GLY A 64 2.34 6.46 18.94
CA GLY A 64 0.99 6.55 18.38
C GLY A 64 0.93 6.56 16.86
N LEU A 65 2.00 6.16 16.18
CA LEU A 65 2.10 6.12 14.71
C LEU A 65 2.22 4.70 14.15
N GLY A 66 2.41 3.67 14.98
CA GLY A 66 2.60 2.30 14.50
C GLY A 66 1.31 1.66 13.97
N ILE A 67 1.34 0.99 12.83
CA ILE A 67 0.20 0.19 12.33
C ILE A 67 -0.21 -0.93 13.29
N TYR A 68 0.73 -1.43 14.09
CA TYR A 68 0.52 -2.49 15.08
C TYR A 68 0.30 -1.94 16.51
N GLU A 69 0.22 -0.62 16.65
CA GLU A 69 -0.01 0.04 17.93
C GLU A 69 -1.52 0.28 18.12
N SER A 70 -2.11 -0.34 19.13
CA SER A 70 -3.55 -0.21 19.39
C SER A 70 -3.90 1.23 19.72
N GLY A 71 -4.84 1.81 18.97
CA GLY A 71 -5.28 3.20 19.16
C GLY A 71 -4.52 4.22 18.30
N SER A 72 -3.53 3.79 17.51
CA SER A 72 -2.92 4.67 16.50
C SER A 72 -3.88 4.94 15.35
N PHE A 73 -3.74 6.11 14.72
CA PHE A 73 -4.52 6.45 13.53
C PHE A 73 -4.30 5.43 12.39
N LEU A 74 -3.06 4.99 12.18
CA LEU A 74 -2.74 4.01 11.15
C LEU A 74 -3.30 2.62 11.47
N ASN A 75 -3.41 2.26 12.75
CA ASN A 75 -4.06 1.02 13.18
C ASN A 75 -5.56 1.02 12.84
N TYR A 76 -6.25 2.15 13.04
CA TYR A 76 -7.66 2.29 12.65
C TYR A 76 -7.87 2.22 11.13
N ILE A 77 -6.95 2.78 10.33
CA ILE A 77 -7.01 2.60 8.87
C ILE A 77 -6.73 1.13 8.52
N TYR A 78 -5.69 0.53 9.10
CA TYR A 78 -5.31 -0.86 8.80
C TYR A 78 -6.41 -1.86 9.19
N TYR A 79 -7.22 -1.56 10.20
CA TYR A 79 -8.40 -2.34 10.58
C TYR A 79 -9.35 -2.59 9.40
N GLY A 80 -9.57 -1.58 8.54
CA GLY A 80 -10.43 -1.74 7.36
C GLY A 80 -9.85 -2.65 6.29
N VAL A 81 -8.52 -2.85 6.28
CA VAL A 81 -7.85 -3.82 5.41
C VAL A 81 -7.93 -5.22 6.03
N THR A 82 -7.64 -5.37 7.32
CA THR A 82 -7.61 -6.68 7.98
C THR A 82 -8.98 -7.34 8.11
N HIS A 83 -10.05 -6.54 8.16
CA HIS A 83 -11.44 -7.03 8.18
C HIS A 83 -12.08 -7.05 6.79
N ASP A 84 -11.28 -6.90 5.73
CA ASP A 84 -11.76 -6.90 4.34
C ASP A 84 -12.92 -5.92 4.10
N ILE A 85 -12.92 -4.76 4.77
CA ILE A 85 -13.97 -3.75 4.60
C ILE A 85 -13.69 -2.93 3.34
N TYR A 86 -12.44 -2.49 3.13
CA TYR A 86 -12.11 -1.63 2.00
C TYR A 86 -12.14 -2.33 0.64
N PRO A 87 -11.61 -3.56 0.46
CA PRO A 87 -11.61 -4.19 -0.86
C PRO A 87 -13.01 -4.36 -1.46
N PRO A 88 -14.02 -4.91 -0.74
CA PRO A 88 -15.38 -5.02 -1.26
C PRO A 88 -16.04 -3.67 -1.52
N LEU A 89 -15.79 -2.64 -0.69
CA LEU A 89 -16.31 -1.30 -0.93
C LEU A 89 -15.73 -0.66 -2.18
N ILE A 90 -14.42 -0.83 -2.42
CA ILE A 90 -13.76 -0.37 -3.64
C ILE A 90 -14.34 -1.11 -4.86
N PHE A 91 -14.49 -2.44 -4.78
CA PHE A 91 -15.07 -3.23 -5.87
C PHE A 91 -16.55 -2.89 -6.12
N LEU A 92 -17.32 -2.60 -5.09
CA LEU A 92 -18.70 -2.11 -5.22
C LEU A 92 -18.71 -0.77 -5.96
N GLY A 93 -17.81 0.15 -5.62
CA GLY A 93 -17.66 1.43 -6.31
C GLY A 93 -17.27 1.26 -7.79
N ILE A 94 -16.30 0.41 -8.09
CA ILE A 94 -15.90 0.09 -9.48
C ILE A 94 -17.09 -0.52 -10.24
N GLY A 95 -17.81 -1.45 -9.63
CA GLY A 95 -19.00 -2.07 -10.22
C GLY A 95 -20.11 -1.06 -10.50
N ALA A 96 -20.34 -0.10 -9.60
CA ALA A 96 -21.31 0.97 -9.79
C ALA A 96 -20.93 1.96 -10.91
N LEU A 97 -19.63 2.10 -11.20
CA LEU A 97 -19.12 2.95 -12.29
C LEU A 97 -18.99 2.21 -13.63
N THR A 98 -19.18 0.88 -13.66
CA THR A 98 -18.98 0.06 -14.86
C THR A 98 -20.20 0.07 -15.76
N ASP A 99 -20.02 0.40 -17.04
CA ASP A 99 -21.07 0.30 -18.07
C ASP A 99 -21.12 -1.12 -18.67
N PHE A 100 -22.24 -1.81 -18.44
CA PHE A 100 -22.49 -3.15 -18.96
C PHE A 100 -23.12 -3.17 -20.37
N SER A 101 -23.44 -2.02 -20.97
CA SER A 101 -24.16 -1.96 -22.25
C SER A 101 -23.44 -2.71 -23.38
N ALA A 102 -22.13 -2.55 -23.49
CA ALA A 102 -21.31 -3.23 -24.50
C ALA A 102 -21.25 -4.76 -24.28
N MET A 103 -21.17 -5.19 -23.01
CA MET A 103 -21.15 -6.60 -22.63
C MET A 103 -22.49 -7.29 -22.93
N LEU A 104 -23.61 -6.64 -22.59
CA LEU A 104 -24.95 -7.17 -22.85
C LEU A 104 -25.28 -7.22 -24.35
N ALA A 105 -24.82 -6.24 -25.12
CA ALA A 105 -25.00 -6.22 -26.57
C ALA A 105 -24.21 -7.33 -27.30
N ARG A 106 -23.07 -7.77 -26.76
CA ARG A 106 -22.21 -8.83 -27.34
C ARG A 106 -21.66 -9.77 -26.26
N PRO A 107 -22.43 -10.78 -25.83
CA PRO A 107 -22.04 -11.69 -24.75
C PRO A 107 -20.74 -12.47 -25.00
N VAL A 108 -20.33 -12.64 -26.25
CA VAL A 108 -19.05 -13.29 -26.62
C VAL A 108 -17.84 -12.56 -26.01
N LEU A 109 -17.95 -11.25 -25.74
CA LEU A 109 -16.89 -10.49 -25.04
C LEU A 109 -16.60 -11.05 -23.63
N MET A 110 -17.59 -11.69 -22.99
CA MET A 110 -17.40 -12.35 -21.70
C MET A 110 -16.40 -13.51 -21.79
N LEU A 111 -16.35 -14.23 -22.92
CA LEU A 111 -15.39 -15.31 -23.14
C LEU A 111 -13.95 -14.77 -23.26
N LEU A 112 -13.77 -13.55 -23.79
CA LEU A 112 -12.47 -12.89 -23.81
C LEU A 112 -12.00 -12.54 -22.39
N GLY A 113 -12.93 -12.11 -21.54
CA GLY A 113 -12.67 -11.91 -20.11
C GLY A 113 -12.27 -13.19 -19.39
N ALA A 114 -12.88 -14.33 -19.73
CA ALA A 114 -12.47 -15.64 -19.21
C ALA A 114 -11.05 -16.02 -19.66
N ALA A 115 -10.70 -15.78 -20.94
CA ALA A 115 -9.35 -16.01 -21.44
C ALA A 115 -8.29 -15.13 -20.74
N ALA A 116 -8.64 -13.88 -20.38
CA ALA A 116 -7.73 -13.00 -19.64
C ALA A 116 -7.30 -13.58 -18.27
N GLN A 117 -8.12 -14.45 -17.65
CA GLN A 117 -7.79 -15.11 -16.38
C GLN A 117 -6.66 -16.14 -16.49
N ILE A 118 -6.32 -16.60 -17.70
CA ILE A 118 -5.20 -17.53 -17.92
C ILE A 118 -3.88 -16.92 -17.42
N GLY A 119 -3.70 -15.60 -17.52
CA GLY A 119 -2.51 -14.92 -17.02
C GLY A 119 -2.30 -15.10 -15.52
N ILE A 120 -3.39 -15.13 -14.74
CA ILE A 120 -3.33 -15.36 -13.29
C ILE A 120 -2.87 -16.79 -13.01
N PHE A 121 -3.46 -17.79 -13.67
CA PHE A 121 -3.07 -19.19 -13.51
C PHE A 121 -1.63 -19.45 -13.96
N ALA A 122 -1.20 -18.85 -15.07
CA ALA A 122 0.17 -18.98 -15.56
C ALA A 122 1.18 -18.39 -14.58
N THR A 123 0.92 -17.19 -14.05
CA THR A 123 1.78 -16.55 -13.04
C THR A 123 1.82 -17.38 -11.75
N PHE A 124 0.67 -17.92 -11.33
CA PHE A 124 0.57 -18.79 -10.15
C PHE A 124 1.36 -20.10 -10.32
N LEU A 125 1.19 -20.79 -11.46
CA LEU A 125 1.95 -22.01 -11.76
C LEU A 125 3.46 -21.72 -11.88
N GLY A 126 3.83 -20.59 -12.49
CA GLY A 126 5.22 -20.16 -12.58
C GLY A 126 5.84 -19.80 -11.23
N ALA A 127 5.05 -19.31 -10.27
CA ALA A 127 5.52 -19.05 -8.90
C ALA A 127 5.66 -20.33 -8.06
N LEU A 128 4.96 -21.41 -8.44
CA LEU A 128 5.05 -22.72 -7.78
C LEU A 128 6.16 -23.63 -8.34
N ALA A 129 6.59 -23.40 -9.58
CA ALA A 129 7.63 -24.15 -10.27
C ALA A 129 9.04 -23.78 -9.78
#